data_AF-A0A438GYF2-F1
#
_entry.id   AF-A0A438GYF2-F1
#
_cell.length_a   1.000
_cell.length_b   1.000
_cell.length_c   1.000
_cell.angle_alpha   90.00
_cell.angle_beta   90.00
_cell.angle_gamma   90.00
#
_symmetry.space_group_name_H-M   'P 1'
#
loop_
_entity.id
_entity.type
_entity.pdbx_description
1 polymer ?
#
loop_
_entity_poly.entity_id
_entity_poly.type
_entity_poly.pdbx_seq_one_letter_code
_entity_poly.pdbx_strand_id
1 'polypeptide(L)'
;MEESKSSVASRLMSVKRTSGKSYGRIAEETGLTNVYVAQLLRRQAQLKADTAPKLQAALPELTDELLQEMMKPPLRSYDPHLIQEPTVYRLNEAVMHFGESIKEIINEEFGDGM
;
A
#
# COMPACT_ATOMS: atom_id res chain seq x y z
N MET A 1 18.20 1.08 18.62
CA MET A 1 16.87 1.69 18.56
C MET A 1 16.17 1.09 17.36
N GLU A 2 14.95 0.59 17.53
CA GLU A 2 14.17 0.03 16.43
C GLU A 2 13.85 1.14 15.42
N GLU A 3 14.06 0.87 14.13
CA GLU A 3 13.86 1.88 13.08
C GLU A 3 12.36 2.19 12.92
N SER A 4 12.00 3.47 12.77
CA SER A 4 10.59 3.85 12.65
C SER A 4 10.02 3.43 11.30
N LYS A 5 8.71 3.08 11.27
CA LYS A 5 7.97 2.76 10.04
C LYS A 5 8.17 3.83 8.95
N SER A 6 8.15 5.10 9.32
CA SER A 6 8.32 6.21 8.39
C SER A 6 9.73 6.28 7.79
N SER A 7 10.76 5.95 8.57
CA SER A 7 12.15 5.86 8.08
C SER A 7 12.28 4.74 7.05
N VAL A 8 11.79 3.54 7.39
CA VAL A 8 11.82 2.39 6.46
C VAL A 8 11.04 2.69 5.17
N ALA A 9 9.82 3.24 5.29
CA ALA A 9 9.03 3.63 4.12
C ALA A 9 9.75 4.67 3.26
N SER A 10 10.47 5.62 3.86
CA SER A 10 11.27 6.62 3.12
C SER A 10 12.42 5.97 2.34
N ARG A 11 13.14 5.01 2.94
CA ARG A 11 14.18 4.23 2.26
C ARG A 11 13.62 3.42 1.09
N LEU A 12 12.49 2.73 1.28
CA LEU A 12 11.79 1.99 0.23
C LEU A 12 11.36 2.89 -0.94
N MET A 13 10.81 4.07 -0.62
CA MET A 13 10.42 5.05 -1.62
C MET A 13 11.62 5.62 -2.38
N SER A 14 12.78 5.72 -1.73
CA SER A 14 14.04 6.08 -2.39
C SER A 14 14.44 5.03 -3.43
N VAL A 15 14.43 3.75 -3.06
CA VAL A 15 14.72 2.63 -3.99
C VAL A 15 13.81 2.67 -5.23
N LYS A 16 12.50 2.88 -5.03
CA LYS A 16 11.56 3.02 -6.16
C LYS A 16 11.84 4.26 -7.01
N ARG A 17 12.36 5.35 -6.42
CA ARG A 17 12.70 6.57 -7.15
C ARG A 17 13.96 6.37 -7.98
N THR A 18 15.01 5.78 -7.40
CA THR A 18 16.27 5.50 -8.09
C THR A 18 16.09 4.55 -9.27
N SER A 19 15.20 3.55 -9.13
CA SER A 19 14.94 2.61 -10.23
C SER A 19 14.30 3.25 -11.47
N GLY A 20 13.71 4.45 -11.34
CA GLY A 20 13.00 5.13 -12.43
C GLY A 20 11.71 4.44 -12.89
N LYS A 21 11.33 3.30 -12.29
CA LYS A 21 10.17 2.52 -12.72
C LYS A 21 8.86 3.12 -12.18
N SER A 22 7.79 3.01 -12.97
CA SER A 22 6.44 3.28 -12.49
C SER A 22 5.92 2.12 -11.62
N TYR A 23 4.89 2.35 -10.80
CA TYR A 23 4.25 1.25 -10.07
C TYR A 23 3.64 0.21 -11.02
N GLY A 24 3.12 0.64 -12.17
CA GLY A 24 2.61 -0.26 -13.20
C GLY A 24 3.70 -1.17 -13.77
N ARG A 25 4.89 -0.62 -14.02
CA ARG A 25 6.01 -1.42 -14.52
C ARG A 25 6.48 -2.46 -13.50
N ILE A 26 6.58 -2.07 -12.23
CA ILE A 26 6.95 -3.00 -11.14
C ILE A 26 5.87 -4.08 -10.99
N ALA A 27 4.59 -3.72 -11.11
CA ALA A 27 3.46 -4.65 -11.07
C ALA A 27 3.56 -5.70 -12.19
N GLU A 28 3.82 -5.30 -13.44
CA GLU A 28 4.03 -6.22 -14.57
C GLU A 28 5.18 -7.21 -14.30
N GLU A 29 6.33 -6.72 -13.84
CA GLU A 29 7.51 -7.56 -13.59
C GLU A 29 7.32 -8.54 -12.42
N THR A 30 6.47 -8.19 -11.45
CA THR A 30 6.25 -8.99 -10.24
C THR A 30 5.00 -9.88 -10.31
N GLY A 31 4.06 -9.58 -11.21
CA GLY A 31 2.73 -10.19 -11.23
C GLY A 31 1.81 -9.68 -10.10
N LEU A 32 2.17 -8.58 -9.45
CA LEU A 32 1.38 -7.93 -8.40
C LEU A 32 0.49 -6.83 -8.99
N THR A 33 -0.48 -6.33 -8.23
CA THR A 33 -1.19 -5.10 -8.62
C THR A 33 -0.36 -3.86 -8.29
N ASN A 34 -0.50 -2.81 -9.10
CA ASN A 34 0.21 -1.53 -8.90
C ASN A 34 -0.09 -0.90 -7.52
N VAL A 35 -1.33 -0.98 -7.04
CA VAL A 35 -1.71 -0.50 -5.72
C VAL A 35 -1.06 -1.34 -4.64
N TYR A 36 -1.03 -2.67 -4.76
CA TYR A 36 -0.34 -3.51 -3.77
C TYR A 36 1.16 -3.19 -3.70
N VAL A 37 1.84 -3.01 -4.83
CA VAL A 37 3.24 -2.54 -4.87
C VAL A 37 3.40 -1.19 -4.15
N ALA A 38 2.50 -0.23 -4.40
CA ALA A 38 2.53 1.06 -3.71
C ALA A 38 2.30 0.92 -2.19
N GLN A 39 1.39 0.04 -1.75
CA GLN A 39 1.14 -0.23 -0.34
C GLN A 39 2.33 -0.92 0.34
N LEU A 40 3.02 -1.83 -0.36
CA LEU A 40 4.23 -2.49 0.12
C LEU A 40 5.34 -1.46 0.39
N LEU A 41 5.62 -0.59 -0.58
CA LEU A 41 6.65 0.44 -0.45
C LEU A 41 6.32 1.50 0.61
N ARG A 42 5.03 1.70 0.92
CA ARG A 42 4.56 2.57 2.01
C ARG A 42 4.45 1.88 3.37
N ARG A 43 4.85 0.60 3.50
CA ARG A 43 4.66 -0.22 4.71
C ARG A 43 3.20 -0.25 5.19
N GLN A 44 2.24 -0.37 4.28
CA GLN A 44 0.81 -0.54 4.57
C GLN A 44 0.28 -1.93 4.24
N ALA A 45 1.06 -2.69 3.48
CA ALA A 45 0.80 -4.10 3.19
C ALA A 45 2.04 -4.94 3.54
N GLN A 46 1.80 -6.23 3.80
CA GLN A 46 2.84 -7.21 4.07
C GLN A 46 3.26 -7.88 2.77
N LEU A 47 4.56 -7.96 2.51
CA LEU A 47 5.15 -8.74 1.41
C LEU A 47 5.07 -10.23 1.74
N LYS A 48 4.64 -11.04 0.77
CA LYS A 48 4.58 -12.51 0.91
C LYS A 48 5.89 -13.13 0.40
N ALA A 49 6.33 -14.20 1.06
CA ALA A 49 7.65 -14.82 0.84
C ALA A 49 7.86 -15.30 -0.61
N ASP A 50 6.80 -15.80 -1.25
CA ASP A 50 6.76 -16.24 -2.65
C ASP A 50 6.97 -15.10 -3.66
N THR A 51 6.59 -13.88 -3.30
CA THR A 51 6.70 -12.68 -4.16
C THR A 51 7.94 -11.85 -3.89
N ALA A 52 8.64 -12.09 -2.78
CA ALA A 52 9.84 -11.35 -2.39
C ALA A 52 10.98 -11.43 -3.43
N PRO A 53 11.33 -12.61 -3.99
CA PRO A 53 12.38 -12.69 -5.01
C PRO A 53 12.04 -11.90 -6.28
N LYS A 54 10.76 -11.90 -6.68
CA LYS A 54 10.30 -11.14 -7.85
C LYS A 54 10.41 -9.63 -7.61
N LEU A 55 10.03 -9.19 -6.42
CA LEU A 55 10.14 -7.78 -6.06
C LEU A 55 11.60 -7.31 -5.99
N GLN A 56 12.50 -8.13 -5.45
CA GLN A 56 13.94 -7.85 -5.44
C GLN A 56 14.51 -7.81 -6.86
N ALA A 57 14.11 -8.72 -7.74
CA ALA A 57 14.52 -8.67 -9.15
C ALA A 57 14.00 -7.41 -9.87
N ALA A 58 12.78 -6.98 -9.56
CA ALA A 58 12.20 -5.75 -10.12
C ALA A 58 12.86 -4.47 -9.54
N LEU A 59 13.32 -4.52 -8.30
CA LEU A 59 13.98 -3.42 -7.59
C LEU A 59 15.31 -3.90 -6.95
N PRO A 60 16.39 -4.02 -7.74
CA PRO A 60 17.66 -4.63 -7.28
C PRO A 60 18.35 -3.92 -6.12
N GLU A 61 18.04 -2.64 -5.88
CA GLU A 61 18.55 -1.87 -4.75
C GLU A 61 17.82 -2.17 -3.42
N LEU A 62 16.78 -3.02 -3.44
CA LEU A 62 16.17 -3.53 -2.21
C LEU A 62 17.16 -4.44 -1.48
N THR A 63 17.65 -3.95 -0.35
CA THR A 63 18.48 -4.75 0.56
C THR A 63 17.65 -5.84 1.24
N ASP A 64 18.33 -6.90 1.67
CA ASP A 64 17.68 -7.99 2.41
C ASP A 64 17.04 -7.47 3.70
N GLU A 65 17.66 -6.50 4.37
CA GLU A 65 17.10 -5.80 5.53
C GLU A 65 15.73 -5.18 5.21
N LEU A 66 15.62 -4.44 4.10
CA LEU A 66 14.36 -3.81 3.69
C LEU A 66 13.31 -4.85 3.31
N LEU A 67 13.70 -5.95 2.65
CA LEU A 67 12.79 -7.05 2.34
C LEU A 67 12.25 -7.73 3.60
N GLN A 68 13.11 -7.99 4.59
CA GLN A 68 12.70 -8.54 5.88
C GLN A 68 11.70 -7.60 6.57
N GLU A 69 11.96 -6.30 6.54
CA GLU A 69 11.02 -5.29 7.05
C GLU A 69 9.68 -5.30 6.32
N MET A 70 9.67 -5.44 4.99
CA MET A 70 8.42 -5.53 4.20
C MET A 70 7.63 -6.81 4.49
N MET A 71 8.29 -7.90 4.89
CA MET A 71 7.65 -9.18 5.24
C MET A 71 7.04 -9.20 6.63
N LYS A 72 7.43 -8.27 7.53
CA LYS A 72 6.79 -8.10 8.84
C LYS A 72 5.37 -7.52 8.66
N PRO A 73 4.35 -8.02 9.39
CA PRO A 73 3.02 -7.42 9.39
C PRO A 73 3.09 -5.94 9.80
N PRO A 74 2.62 -5.00 8.96
CA PRO A 74 2.72 -3.59 9.28
C PRO A 74 1.61 -3.18 10.27
N LEU A 75 1.96 -2.33 11.24
CA LEU A 75 0.94 -1.49 11.88
C LEU A 75 0.47 -0.45 10.86
N ARG A 76 -0.74 -0.63 10.34
CA ARG A 76 -1.31 0.30 9.34
C ARG A 76 -1.59 1.65 9.99
N SER A 77 -1.32 2.71 9.25
CA SER A 77 -1.50 4.08 9.71
C SER A 77 -1.53 5.03 8.52
N TYR A 78 -2.11 6.20 8.66
CA TYR A 78 -2.10 7.23 7.63
C TYR A 78 -1.86 8.60 8.27
N ASP A 79 -1.46 9.57 7.48
CA ASP A 79 -1.38 10.97 7.92
C ASP A 79 -2.80 11.54 7.96
N PRO A 80 -3.31 12.03 9.10
CA PRO A 80 -4.62 12.66 9.18
C PRO A 80 -4.79 13.85 8.23
N HIS A 81 -3.70 14.53 7.86
CA HIS A 81 -3.74 15.66 6.91
C HIS A 81 -3.92 15.21 5.46
N LEU A 82 -3.84 13.91 5.16
CA LEU A 82 -4.05 13.36 3.82
C LEU A 82 -5.43 13.74 3.25
N ILE A 83 -6.43 13.95 4.11
CA ILE A 83 -7.77 14.40 3.71
C ILE A 83 -7.78 15.78 3.03
N GLN A 84 -6.71 16.58 3.21
CA GLN A 84 -6.55 17.87 2.53
C GLN A 84 -6.09 17.72 1.08
N GLU A 85 -5.58 16.55 0.68
CA GLU A 85 -5.22 16.28 -0.71
C GLU A 85 -6.50 16.11 -1.54
N PRO A 86 -6.68 16.87 -2.64
CA PRO A 86 -7.94 16.89 -3.38
C PRO A 86 -8.42 15.51 -3.87
N THR A 87 -7.53 14.65 -4.34
CA THR A 87 -7.90 13.33 -4.86
C THR A 87 -8.40 12.41 -3.75
N VAL A 88 -7.69 12.39 -2.62
CA VAL A 88 -8.10 11.65 -1.40
C VAL A 88 -9.40 12.22 -0.83
N TYR A 89 -9.57 13.53 -0.82
CA TYR A 89 -10.81 14.16 -0.38
C TYR A 89 -12.01 13.68 -1.19
N ARG A 90 -11.88 13.54 -2.52
CA ARG A 90 -12.95 13.03 -3.38
C ARG A 90 -13.31 11.58 -3.10
N LEU A 91 -12.33 10.74 -2.76
CA LEU A 91 -12.60 9.36 -2.31
C LEU A 91 -13.39 9.36 -1.00
N ASN A 92 -13.03 10.23 -0.05
CA ASN A 92 -13.77 10.36 1.20
C ASN A 92 -15.17 10.93 0.97
N GLU A 93 -15.32 11.93 0.10
CA GLU A 93 -16.60 12.50 -0.28
C GLU A 93 -17.55 11.41 -0.84
N ALA A 94 -17.05 10.54 -1.72
CA ALA A 94 -17.85 9.41 -2.21
C ALA A 94 -18.35 8.51 -1.06
N VAL A 95 -17.49 8.17 -0.09
CA VAL A 95 -17.91 7.39 1.09
C VAL A 95 -18.95 8.14 1.91
N MET A 96 -18.77 9.44 2.14
CA MET A 96 -19.68 10.25 2.95
C MET A 96 -21.04 10.49 2.26
N HIS A 97 -21.09 10.57 0.94
CA HIS A 97 -22.33 10.77 0.19
C HIS A 97 -23.10 9.47 -0.05
N PHE A 98 -22.41 8.37 -0.35
CA PHE A 98 -23.06 7.11 -0.73
C PHE A 98 -23.13 6.09 0.42
N GLY A 99 -22.46 6.35 1.54
CA GLY A 99 -22.29 5.37 2.62
C GLY A 99 -23.60 4.84 3.21
N GLU A 100 -24.58 5.71 3.47
CA GLU A 100 -25.88 5.29 4.00
C GLU A 100 -26.65 4.42 3.01
N SER A 101 -26.73 4.83 1.74
CA SER A 101 -27.40 4.05 0.70
C SER A 101 -26.71 2.70 0.42
N ILE A 102 -25.37 2.67 0.41
CA ILE A 102 -24.60 1.41 0.27
C ILE A 102 -24.89 0.49 1.45
N LYS A 103 -24.93 1.02 2.68
CA LYS A 103 -25.26 0.23 3.88
C LYS A 103 -26.67 -0.35 3.81
N GLU A 104 -27.66 0.43 3.40
CA GLU A 104 -29.04 -0.04 3.26
C GLU A 104 -29.12 -1.20 2.26
N ILE A 105 -28.50 -1.07 1.09
CA ILE A 105 -28.44 -2.13 0.07
C ILE A 105 -27.76 -3.40 0.62
N ILE A 106 -26.64 -3.25 1.33
CA ILE A 106 -25.97 -4.40 1.98
C ILE A 106 -26.92 -5.12 2.95
N ASN A 107 -27.66 -4.36 3.75
CA ASN A 107 -28.60 -4.93 4.71
C ASN A 107 -29.79 -5.62 4.04
N GLU A 108 -30.31 -5.09 2.93
CA GLU A 108 -31.38 -5.71 2.15
C GLU A 108 -30.93 -7.04 1.53
N GLU A 109 -29.71 -7.09 0.97
CA GLU A 109 -29.21 -8.27 0.26
C GLU A 109 -28.60 -9.33 1.18
N PHE A 110 -27.96 -8.93 2.28
CA PHE A 110 -27.13 -9.80 3.12
C PHE A 110 -27.53 -9.81 4.61
N GLY A 111 -28.42 -8.93 5.04
CA GLY A 111 -28.77 -8.75 6.45
C GLY A 111 -27.74 -7.91 7.22
N ASP A 112 -27.84 -7.90 8.54
CA ASP A 112 -26.96 -7.10 9.41
C ASP A 112 -25.50 -7.59 9.35
N GLY A 113 -24.59 -6.73 8.90
CA GLY A 113 -23.19 -7.09 8.68
C GLY A 113 -22.33 -6.01 8.01
N MET A 114 -21.18 -6.44 7.46
CA MET A 114 -20.22 -5.61 6.70
C MET A 114 -19.65 -6.37 5.51
#